data_AF-A0A1A9NAG5-F1
#
_entry.id   AF-A0A1A9NAG5-F1
#
_cell.length_a   1.000
_cell.length_b   1.000
_cell.length_c   1.000
_cell.angle_alpha   90.00
_cell.angle_beta   90.00
_cell.angle_gamma   90.00
#
_symmetry.space_group_name_H-M   'P 1'
#
loop_
_entity.id
_entity.type
_entity.pdbx_description
1 polymer ?
#
loop_
_entity_poly.entity_id
_entity_poly.type
_entity_poly.pdbx_seq_one_letter_code
_entity_poly.pdbx_strand_id
1 'polypeptide(L)' 'MTSEDIQTNLRLPADLKERLKQAADASNRSMNAEVVARLEESFTGGAAPIDEHTLDLFAEKVGQVLDEREKKKRKS' A
#
# COMPACT_ATOMS: atom_id res chain seq x y z
N MET A 1 -11.26 2.43 -25.69
CA MET A 1 -10.89 1.00 -25.86
C MET A 1 -11.42 0.28 -24.63
N THR A 2 -12.32 -0.66 -24.82
CA THR A 2 -12.90 -1.48 -23.74
C THR A 2 -11.80 -2.38 -23.19
N SER A 3 -11.43 -2.23 -21.92
CA SER A 3 -10.51 -3.16 -21.26
C SER A 3 -11.02 -4.58 -21.46
N GLU A 4 -10.26 -5.44 -22.14
CA GLU A 4 -10.61 -6.84 -22.34
C GLU A 4 -10.45 -7.57 -21.00
N ASP A 5 -11.48 -7.53 -20.16
CA ASP A 5 -11.55 -8.32 -18.93
C ASP A 5 -11.74 -9.79 -19.33
N ILE A 6 -10.65 -10.57 -19.29
CA ILE A 6 -10.68 -11.99 -19.59
C ILE A 6 -11.13 -12.74 -18.33
N GLN A 7 -12.35 -13.28 -18.36
CA GLN A 7 -12.87 -14.10 -17.27
C GLN A 7 -12.13 -15.43 -17.18
N THR A 8 -11.27 -15.58 -16.16
CA THR A 8 -10.54 -16.82 -15.90
C THR A 8 -11.19 -17.61 -14.76
N ASN A 9 -11.30 -18.92 -14.91
CA ASN A 9 -11.76 -19.80 -13.84
C ASN A 9 -10.58 -20.18 -12.94
N LEU A 10 -10.39 -19.44 -11.84
CA LEU A 10 -9.33 -19.69 -10.88
C LEU A 10 -9.76 -20.76 -9.86
N ARG A 11 -8.96 -21.82 -9.71
CA ARG A 11 -9.16 -22.81 -8.63
C ARG A 11 -8.41 -22.34 -7.39
N LEU A 12 -9.16 -21.91 -6.39
CA LEU A 12 -8.63 -21.47 -5.10
C LEU A 12 -8.90 -22.53 -4.02
N PRO A 13 -7.96 -22.77 -3.09
CA PRO A 13 -8.24 -23.51 -1.85
C PRO A 13 -9.37 -22.84 -1.07
N ALA A 14 -10.19 -23.63 -0.36
CA ALA A 14 -11.35 -23.13 0.38
C ALA A 14 -10.95 -22.05 1.40
N ASP A 15 -9.90 -22.30 2.17
CA ASP A 15 -9.37 -21.38 3.17
C ASP A 15 -8.93 -20.04 2.57
N LEU A 16 -8.34 -20.09 1.37
CA LEU A 16 -7.88 -18.88 0.68
C LEU A 16 -9.07 -18.06 0.17
N LYS A 17 -10.11 -18.72 -0.36
CA LYS A 17 -11.35 -18.06 -0.78
C LYS A 17 -12.03 -17.35 0.39
N GLU A 18 -12.05 -17.98 1.57
CA GLU A 18 -12.65 -17.38 2.77
C GLU A 18 -11.87 -16.15 3.24
N ARG A 19 -10.53 -16.26 3.32
CA ARG A 19 -9.66 -15.11 3.64
C ARG A 19 -9.85 -13.94 2.68
N LEU A 20 -10.01 -14.24 1.39
CA LEU A 20 -10.21 -13.23 0.36
C LEU A 20 -11.58 -12.56 0.46
N LYS A 21 -12.62 -13.32 0.82
CA LYS A 21 -13.95 -12.78 1.09
C LYS A 21 -13.94 -11.83 2.28
N GLN A 22 -13.31 -12.23 3.39
CA GLN A 22 -13.15 -11.37 4.57
C GLN A 22 -12.39 -10.09 4.25
N ALA A 23 -11.33 -10.18 3.44
CA ALA A 23 -10.57 -9.02 2.99
C ALA A 23 -11.36 -8.09 2.06
N ALA A 24 -12.19 -8.66 1.18
CA ALA A 24 -13.07 -7.91 0.30
C ALA A 24 -14.15 -7.16 1.10
N ASP A 25 -14.76 -7.82 2.09
CA ASP A 25 -15.72 -7.21 3.01
C ASP A 25 -15.08 -6.07 3.81
N ALA A 26 -13.87 -6.27 4.33
CA ALA A 26 -13.12 -5.24 5.06
C ALA A 26 -12.72 -4.05 4.17
N SER A 27 -12.41 -4.30 2.90
CA SER A 27 -12.01 -3.27 1.93
C SER A 27 -13.20 -2.66 1.18
N ASN A 28 -14.43 -3.09 1.49
CA ASN A 28 -15.68 -2.69 0.83
C ASN A 28 -15.64 -2.87 -0.70
N ARG A 29 -14.96 -3.93 -1.17
CA ARG A 29 -14.79 -4.29 -2.58
C ARG A 29 -15.51 -5.59 -2.89
N SER A 30 -15.83 -5.82 -4.16
CA SER A 30 -16.25 -7.15 -4.60
C SER A 30 -15.07 -8.13 -4.49
N MET A 31 -15.38 -9.42 -4.31
CA MET A 31 -14.33 -10.44 -4.24
C MET A 31 -13.42 -10.44 -5.47
N ASN A 32 -13.97 -10.16 -6.66
CA ASN A 32 -13.18 -10.06 -7.90
C ASN A 32 -12.27 -8.83 -7.89
N ALA A 33 -12.78 -7.67 -7.44
CA ALA A 33 -11.98 -6.45 -7.34
C ALA A 33 -10.84 -6.59 -6.31
N GLU A 34 -11.06 -7.29 -5.22
CA GLU A 34 -10.01 -7.57 -4.21
C GLU A 34 -8.94 -8.53 -4.75
N VAL A 35 -9.32 -9.53 -5.54
CA VAL A 35 -8.36 -10.41 -6.25
C VAL A 35 -7.46 -9.58 -7.16
N VAL A 36 -8.07 -8.75 -8.01
CA VAL A 36 -7.35 -7.91 -8.97
C VAL A 36 -6.41 -6.96 -8.25
N ALA A 37 -6.91 -6.22 -7.25
CA ALA A 37 -6.10 -5.28 -6.48
C ALA A 37 -4.88 -5.95 -5.84
N ARG A 38 -5.03 -7.15 -5.25
CA ARG A 38 -3.90 -7.90 -4.66
C ARG A 38 -2.91 -8.40 -5.70
N LEU A 39 -3.40 -8.82 -6.87
CA LEU A 39 -2.53 -9.23 -7.96
C LEU A 39 -1.73 -8.02 -8.47
N GLU A 40 -2.39 -6.89 -8.72
CA GLU A 40 -1.74 -5.64 -9.12
C GLU A 40 -0.71 -5.17 -8.06
N GLU A 41 -1.06 -5.26 -6.78
CA GLU A 41 -0.15 -4.96 -5.67
C GLU A 41 1.07 -5.90 -5.66
N SER A 42 0.88 -7.18 -5.97
CA SER A 42 1.98 -8.16 -6.03
C SER A 42 2.96 -7.87 -7.17
N PHE A 43 2.48 -7.30 -8.29
CA PHE A 43 3.32 -6.90 -9.41
C PHE A 43 3.96 -5.52 -9.22
N THR A 44 3.42 -4.68 -8.34
CA THR A 44 3.95 -3.34 -8.04
C THR A 44 4.93 -3.32 -6.86
N GLY A 45 5.20 -4.47 -6.23
CA GLY A 45 6.36 -4.62 -5.33
C GLY A 45 6.26 -3.88 -4.00
N GLY A 46 5.05 -3.64 -3.48
CA GLY A 46 4.81 -3.22 -2.09
C GLY A 46 5.25 -1.79 -1.72
N ALA A 47 5.76 -1.01 -2.66
CA ALA A 47 5.97 0.42 -2.49
C ALA A 47 5.68 1.10 -3.81
N ALA A 48 4.69 2.00 -3.84
CA ALA A 48 4.74 3.06 -4.83
C ALA A 48 6.16 3.67 -4.75
N PRO A 49 6.82 3.92 -5.89
CA PRO A 49 8.12 4.58 -5.86
C PRO A 49 7.95 5.87 -5.08
N ILE A 50 8.56 5.94 -3.89
CA ILE A 50 8.64 7.20 -3.16
C ILE A 50 9.46 8.10 -4.06
N ASP A 51 8.83 9.14 -4.60
CA ASP A 51 9.53 10.08 -5.47
C ASP A 51 10.58 10.87 -4.66
N GLU A 52 11.59 11.36 -5.36
CA GLU A 52 12.70 12.11 -4.78
C GLU A 52 12.19 13.33 -3.98
N HIS A 53 11.10 13.94 -4.44
CA HIS A 53 10.44 15.05 -3.76
C HIS A 53 9.90 14.66 -2.37
N THR A 54 9.22 13.52 -2.26
CA THR A 54 8.69 13.02 -0.98
C THR A 54 9.83 12.68 0.00
N LEU A 55 10.94 12.15 -0.51
CA LEU A 55 12.15 11.89 0.29
C LEU A 55 12.78 13.18 0.82
N ASP A 56 12.89 14.22 -0.01
CA ASP A 56 13.46 15.51 0.37
C ASP A 56 12.63 16.22 1.45
N LEU A 57 11.29 16.25 1.29
CA LEU A 57 10.39 16.81 2.30
C LEU A 57 10.53 16.10 3.64
N PHE A 58 10.70 14.77 3.61
CA PHE A 58 10.89 13.98 4.82
C PHE A 58 12.24 14.29 5.47
N ALA A 59 13.32 14.38 4.68
CA ALA A 59 14.66 14.71 5.17
C ALA A 59 14.71 16.08 5.84
N GLU A 60 14.10 17.11 5.22
CA GLU A 60 14.00 18.44 5.79
C GLU A 60 13.26 18.42 7.14
N LYS A 61 12.13 17.70 7.19
CA LYS A 61 11.32 17.62 8.40
C LYS A 61 12.07 16.93 9.55
N VAL A 62 12.82 15.87 9.25
CA VAL A 62 13.65 15.17 10.23
C VAL A 62 14.76 16.08 10.75
N GLY A 63 15.43 16.85 9.88
CA GLY A 63 16.45 17.82 10.27
C GLY A 63 15.94 18.87 11.25
N GLN A 64 14.78 19.47 10.95
CA GLN A 64 14.14 20.45 11.83
C GLN A 64 13.84 19.88 13.23
N VAL A 65 13.34 18.64 13.30
CA VAL A 65 12.99 18.01 14.58
C VAL A 65 14.23 17.68 15.41
N LEU A 66 15.32 17.27 14.76
CA LEU A 66 16.59 17.01 15.45
C LEU A 66 17.21 18.29 16.01
N ASP A 67 17.20 19.38 15.23
CA ASP A 67 17.67 20.69 15.67
C ASP A 67 16.87 21.24 16.85
N GLU A 68 15.54 21.12 16.81
CA GLU A 68 14.68 21.53 17.92
C GLU A 68 14.97 20.72 19.20
N ARG A 69 15.24 19.42 19.07
CA ARG A 69 15.62 18.56 20.20
C ARG A 69 16.98 18.96 20.78
N GLU A 70 17.96 19.27 19.94
CA GLU A 70 19.29 19.72 20.39
C GLU A 70 19.21 21.08 21.12
N LYS A 71 18.49 22.06 20.55
CA LYS A 71 18.28 23.38 21.17
C LYS A 71 17.60 23.26 22.53
N LYS A 72 16.64 22.35 22.67
CA LYS A 72 15.92 22.10 23.92
C LYS A 72 16.81 21.42 24.97
N LYS A 73 17.74 20.56 24.55
CA LYS A 73 18.69 19.87 25.42
C LYS A 73 19.81 20.79 25.94
N ARG A 74 20.20 21.81 25.16
CA ARG A 74 21.21 22.82 25.57
C ARG A 74 20.65 23.95 26.46
N LYS A 75 19.32 24.09 26.53
CA LYS A 75 18.62 25.07 27.39
C LYS A 75 18.15 24.47 28.73
N SER A 76 18.42 23.19 28.98
CA SER A 76 18.13 22.50 30.25
C SER A 76 19.38 22.30 31.08
#